data_AF-A0A920ALU8-F1
#
_entry.id   AF-A0A920ALU8-F1
#
_cell.length_a   1.000
_cell.length_b   1.000
_cell.length_c   1.000
_cell.angle_alpha   90.00
_cell.angle_beta   90.00
_cell.angle_gamma   90.00
#
_symmetry.space_group_name_H-M   'P 1'
#
loop_
_entity.id
_entity.type
_entity.pdbx_description
1 polymer ?
#
loop_
_entity_poly.entity_id
_entity_poly.type
_entity_poly.pdbx_seq_one_letter_code
_entity_poly.pdbx_strand_id
1 'polypeptide(L)'
;MTGRFITFEGGEGSGKSSQINLLKSKLMDKGIEIICTREPGGTPSAEILRELVTTGEVNKWEPMTEALLMFASRYEHTKNLITPSLKKGNWVICDRYYHSTYAYQGIGHGLGIEAMEMLKKITIGDIEPDLVFFLDIDPLEGIKRTQNRDTNEDRFENMDISFHEKLREAFLDFSKTNFDNYIIIDASQEIDKISDIIFEEIKRDLKSKMDINREDIVLPRKNCSIKGHKENINFFINSFLNNSLHHAYIFSGNKGIGKATLAYLLSRKILSDDKTKNLEVFDDKVSKLIEANSHPDLLVIEPEDNDKKSFISVDQIRKCSQFFMQTSSMSKWRICILDSLDLMDISSTNAILKILEEPPSNCLFLIISHNINRVLDTIRSRCLELKFKNLDDEIIIERIKLLKPGILKNELDNFIVNANGSIGNLENLIHSDSLRISDGINNIFDRGVLTEDIYEFSDFILKDTVGLDKFEIFTDILISKINSYIKKRASYSNDFKDYNEKVFKIRDSILDLISQERVYKLNKKQTILSIISNLDKIIKLQ
;
A
#
# COMPACT_ATOMS: atom_id res chain seq x y z
N MET A 1 -10.03 5.47 -3.59
CA MET A 1 -9.34 5.96 -2.37
C MET A 1 -10.32 6.01 -1.22
N THR A 2 -9.89 5.57 -0.04
CA THR A 2 -10.62 5.82 1.21
C THR A 2 -10.52 7.31 1.56
N GLY A 3 -11.63 7.91 1.98
CA GLY A 3 -11.63 9.29 2.46
C GLY A 3 -10.78 9.42 3.71
N ARG A 4 -10.23 10.60 3.96
CA ARG A 4 -9.40 10.88 5.14
C ARG A 4 -9.83 12.15 5.83
N PHE A 5 -9.81 12.15 7.14
CA PHE A 5 -10.20 13.30 7.95
C PHE A 5 -9.00 13.87 8.70
N ILE A 6 -8.56 15.07 8.35
CA ILE A 6 -7.40 15.74 8.94
C ILE A 6 -7.89 17.02 9.63
N THR A 7 -7.47 17.25 10.87
CA THR A 7 -7.82 18.47 11.60
C THR A 7 -6.57 19.26 11.96
N PHE A 8 -6.70 20.59 11.93
CA PHE A 8 -5.67 21.51 12.39
C PHE A 8 -6.16 22.19 13.67
N GLU A 9 -5.40 22.03 14.74
CA GLU A 9 -5.66 22.60 16.05
C GLU A 9 -4.57 23.61 16.42
N GLY A 10 -4.85 24.48 17.39
CA GLY A 10 -3.90 25.51 17.81
C GLY A 10 -4.58 26.78 18.30
N GLY A 11 -3.85 27.58 19.07
CA GLY A 11 -4.29 28.92 19.47
C GLY A 11 -4.46 29.89 18.31
N GLU A 12 -4.89 31.09 18.63
CA GLU A 12 -5.06 32.19 17.70
C GLU A 12 -3.71 32.59 17.08
N GLY A 13 -3.70 32.93 15.79
CA GLY A 13 -2.48 33.30 15.07
C GLY A 13 -1.46 32.18 14.81
N SER A 14 -1.76 30.92 15.15
CA SER A 14 -0.83 29.79 14.92
C SER A 14 -0.58 29.42 13.46
N GLY A 15 -1.30 30.02 12.50
CA GLY A 15 -1.07 29.80 11.07
C GLY A 15 -1.84 28.63 10.44
N LYS A 16 -2.84 28.07 11.13
CA LYS A 16 -3.69 26.94 10.65
C LYS A 16 -4.18 27.14 9.23
N SER A 17 -4.89 28.25 8.97
CA SER A 17 -5.50 28.49 7.66
C SER A 17 -4.45 28.62 6.55
N SER A 18 -3.26 29.17 6.84
CA SER A 18 -2.15 29.23 5.89
C SER A 18 -1.64 27.83 5.56
N GLN A 19 -1.44 26.99 6.58
CA GLN A 19 -0.96 25.61 6.40
C GLN A 19 -2.00 24.72 5.70
N ILE A 20 -3.29 24.90 5.98
CA ILE A 20 -4.38 24.21 5.27
C ILE A 20 -4.33 24.55 3.78
N ASN A 21 -4.14 25.81 3.41
CA ASN A 21 -4.07 26.23 2.01
C ASN A 21 -2.83 25.65 1.29
N LEU A 22 -1.66 25.69 1.94
CA LEU A 22 -0.44 25.08 1.39
C LEU A 22 -0.59 23.58 1.22
N LEU A 23 -1.14 22.90 2.22
CA LEU A 23 -1.39 21.46 2.16
C LEU A 23 -2.40 21.11 1.07
N LYS A 24 -3.49 21.86 0.97
CA LYS A 24 -4.49 21.72 -0.10
C LYS A 24 -3.82 21.80 -1.47
N SER A 25 -2.99 22.81 -1.71
CA SER A 25 -2.26 22.95 -2.99
C SER A 25 -1.38 21.72 -3.26
N LYS A 26 -0.51 21.35 -2.31
CA LYS A 26 0.40 20.21 -2.44
C LYS A 26 -0.32 18.88 -2.71
N LEU A 27 -1.51 18.68 -2.13
CA LEU A 27 -2.30 17.46 -2.33
C LEU A 27 -3.17 17.50 -3.60
N MET A 28 -3.68 18.67 -3.99
CA MET A 28 -4.39 18.85 -5.27
C MET A 28 -3.47 18.61 -6.46
N ASP A 29 -2.21 19.03 -6.39
CA ASP A 29 -1.18 18.73 -7.39
C ASP A 29 -0.93 17.22 -7.55
N LYS A 30 -1.29 16.43 -6.53
CA LYS A 30 -1.27 14.96 -6.55
C LYS A 30 -2.61 14.34 -6.99
N GLY A 31 -3.59 15.14 -7.37
CA GLY A 31 -4.90 14.70 -7.85
C GLY A 31 -5.80 14.13 -6.76
N ILE A 32 -5.59 14.52 -5.50
CA ILE A 32 -6.46 14.14 -4.38
C ILE A 32 -7.62 15.13 -4.32
N GLU A 33 -8.85 14.63 -4.27
CA GLU A 33 -10.04 15.45 -4.04
C GLU A 33 -10.12 15.85 -2.56
N ILE A 34 -10.15 17.16 -2.32
CA ILE A 34 -10.06 17.74 -0.97
C ILE A 34 -11.19 18.73 -0.74
N ILE A 35 -11.80 18.63 0.43
CA ILE A 35 -12.76 19.57 0.98
C ILE A 35 -12.11 20.22 2.19
N CYS A 36 -11.86 21.52 2.09
CA CYS A 36 -11.42 22.33 3.24
C CYS A 36 -12.63 22.94 3.92
N THR A 37 -12.68 22.86 5.24
CA THR A 37 -13.78 23.38 6.06
C THR A 37 -13.25 23.88 7.42
N ARG A 38 -14.12 24.41 8.28
CA ARG A 38 -13.75 24.96 9.59
C ARG A 38 -14.84 24.76 10.63
N GLU A 39 -14.46 24.78 11.91
CA GLU A 39 -15.40 24.82 13.03
C GLU A 39 -15.15 25.98 14.00
N PRO A 40 -16.22 26.52 14.63
CA PRO A 40 -17.63 26.28 14.32
C PRO A 40 -17.99 26.83 12.91
N GLY A 41 -18.93 26.21 12.20
CA GLY A 41 -19.26 26.57 10.81
C GLY A 41 -19.18 25.40 9.82
N GLY A 42 -18.99 25.70 8.53
CA GLY A 42 -18.78 24.71 7.48
C GLY A 42 -20.04 24.26 6.72
N THR A 43 -21.24 24.56 7.25
CA THR A 43 -22.53 24.38 6.56
C THR A 43 -23.43 25.58 6.79
N PRO A 44 -24.43 25.85 5.92
CA PRO A 44 -25.33 26.99 6.12
C PRO A 44 -25.98 27.04 7.52
N SER A 45 -26.39 25.90 8.07
CA SER A 45 -26.92 25.81 9.44
C SER A 45 -25.85 26.04 10.52
N ALA A 46 -24.65 25.49 10.34
CA ALA A 46 -23.56 25.66 11.28
C ALA A 46 -22.97 27.10 11.30
N GLU A 47 -23.04 27.84 10.18
CA GLU A 47 -22.62 29.25 10.11
C GLU A 47 -23.53 30.16 10.95
N ILE A 48 -24.85 29.88 11.01
CA ILE A 48 -25.77 30.61 11.91
C ILE A 48 -25.33 30.43 13.37
N LEU A 49 -24.97 29.21 13.75
CA LEU A 49 -24.49 28.91 15.10
C LEU A 49 -23.11 29.52 15.38
N ARG A 50 -22.23 29.58 14.37
CA ARG A 50 -20.93 30.27 14.44
C ARG A 50 -21.12 31.74 14.78
N GLU A 51 -21.99 32.44 14.07
CA GLU A 51 -22.25 33.86 14.31
C GLU A 51 -22.70 34.10 15.76
N LEU A 52 -23.59 33.24 16.29
CA LEU A 52 -24.07 33.34 17.68
C LEU A 52 -22.95 33.12 18.72
N VAL A 53 -22.03 32.19 18.46
CA VAL A 53 -20.99 31.75 19.40
C VAL A 53 -19.65 32.46 19.24
N THR A 54 -19.42 33.24 18.18
CA THR A 54 -18.13 33.93 17.97
C THR A 54 -18.21 35.44 18.17
N THR A 55 -19.42 36.00 18.25
CA THR A 55 -19.66 37.44 18.38
C THR A 55 -20.16 37.84 19.77
N GLY A 56 -19.90 39.10 20.13
CA GLY A 56 -20.37 39.74 21.37
C GLY A 56 -19.37 39.67 22.52
N GLU A 57 -19.83 40.02 23.72
CA GLU A 57 -18.98 40.06 24.92
C GLU A 57 -18.48 38.66 25.33
N VAL A 58 -17.28 38.59 25.92
CA VAL A 58 -16.60 37.34 26.33
C VAL A 58 -17.49 36.46 27.22
N ASN A 59 -18.28 37.05 28.10
CA ASN A 59 -19.17 36.39 29.06
C ASN A 59 -20.63 36.25 28.57
N LYS A 60 -20.89 36.35 27.26
CA LYS A 60 -22.23 36.25 26.66
C LYS A 60 -22.96 34.94 26.98
N TRP A 61 -22.22 33.84 27.11
CA TRP A 61 -22.79 32.51 27.34
C TRP A 61 -22.23 31.87 28.61
N GLU A 62 -23.10 31.17 29.33
CA GLU A 62 -22.66 30.20 30.34
C GLU A 62 -21.80 29.11 29.68
N PRO A 63 -20.75 28.60 30.34
CA PRO A 63 -19.85 27.60 29.76
C PRO A 63 -20.54 26.40 29.11
N MET A 64 -21.52 25.82 29.79
CA MET A 64 -22.26 24.66 29.26
C MET A 64 -23.09 25.05 28.02
N THR A 65 -23.68 26.23 28.00
CA THR A 65 -24.41 26.73 26.83
C THR A 65 -23.48 26.92 25.64
N GLU A 66 -22.30 27.48 25.84
CA GLU A 66 -21.28 27.62 24.81
C GLU A 66 -20.84 26.25 24.26
N ALA A 67 -20.58 25.28 25.14
CA ALA A 67 -20.23 23.92 24.73
C ALA A 67 -21.33 23.26 23.90
N LEU A 68 -22.60 23.40 24.31
CA LEU A 68 -23.75 22.88 23.58
C LEU A 68 -23.90 23.53 22.20
N LEU A 69 -23.68 24.84 22.08
CA LEU A 69 -23.71 25.55 20.79
C LEU A 69 -22.58 25.07 19.86
N MET A 70 -21.36 24.90 20.40
CA MET A 70 -20.23 24.36 19.66
C MET A 70 -20.52 22.93 19.15
N PHE A 71 -21.07 22.07 20.00
CA PHE A 71 -21.45 20.71 19.61
C PHE A 71 -22.65 20.65 18.66
N ALA A 72 -23.62 21.58 18.77
CA ALA A 72 -24.72 21.69 17.81
C ALA A 72 -24.21 22.09 16.41
N SER A 73 -23.31 23.07 16.34
CA SER A 73 -22.65 23.48 15.07
C SER A 73 -21.87 22.32 14.47
N ARG A 74 -21.10 21.60 15.30
CA ARG A 74 -20.32 20.42 14.90
C ARG A 74 -21.21 19.26 14.43
N TYR A 75 -22.35 19.04 15.06
CA TYR A 75 -23.29 17.99 14.65
C TYR A 75 -23.79 18.24 13.22
N GLU A 76 -24.25 19.47 12.96
CA GLU A 76 -24.70 19.91 11.64
C GLU A 76 -23.59 19.77 10.59
N HIS A 77 -22.39 20.23 10.93
CA HIS A 77 -21.23 20.15 10.04
C HIS A 77 -20.81 18.71 9.75
N THR A 78 -20.76 17.86 10.78
CA THR A 78 -20.32 16.47 10.66
C THR A 78 -21.30 15.62 9.85
N LYS A 79 -22.61 15.79 10.08
CA LYS A 79 -23.64 15.01 9.39
C LYS A 79 -23.84 15.44 7.94
N ASN A 80 -23.77 16.75 7.66
CA ASN A 80 -24.12 17.28 6.36
C ASN A 80 -22.92 17.50 5.42
N LEU A 81 -21.69 17.63 5.95
CA LEU A 81 -20.49 17.84 5.14
C LEU A 81 -19.44 16.74 5.34
N ILE A 82 -18.94 16.54 6.57
CA ILE A 82 -17.76 15.69 6.82
C ILE A 82 -18.07 14.23 6.45
N THR A 83 -19.08 13.63 7.07
CA THR A 83 -19.41 12.20 6.86
C THR A 83 -19.74 11.87 5.40
N PRO A 84 -20.59 12.64 4.70
CA PRO A 84 -20.88 12.40 3.28
C PRO A 84 -19.64 12.52 2.39
N SER A 85 -18.74 13.46 2.71
CA SER A 85 -17.49 13.67 1.96
C SER A 85 -16.53 12.50 2.11
N LEU A 86 -16.31 12.04 3.34
CA LEU A 86 -15.46 10.89 3.63
C LEU A 86 -15.99 9.62 2.94
N LYS A 87 -17.31 9.41 2.95
CA LYS A 87 -17.96 8.27 2.25
C LYS A 87 -17.74 8.29 0.73
N LYS A 88 -17.55 9.46 0.12
CA LYS A 88 -17.24 9.58 -1.31
C LYS A 88 -15.76 9.33 -1.64
N GLY A 89 -14.92 9.16 -0.62
CA GLY A 89 -13.47 9.01 -0.79
C GLY A 89 -12.70 10.32 -0.72
N ASN A 90 -13.37 11.44 -0.43
CA ASN A 90 -12.72 12.76 -0.40
C ASN A 90 -11.94 12.94 0.89
N TRP A 91 -10.85 13.70 0.81
CA TRP A 91 -10.13 14.14 1.99
C TRP A 91 -10.82 15.38 2.55
N VAL A 92 -11.06 15.39 3.86
CA VAL A 92 -11.62 16.52 4.58
C VAL A 92 -10.52 17.11 5.44
N ILE A 93 -10.17 18.37 5.21
CA ILE A 93 -9.21 19.12 6.02
C ILE A 93 -9.99 20.19 6.78
N CYS A 94 -10.02 20.11 8.10
CA CYS A 94 -10.82 20.98 8.94
C CYS A 94 -9.96 21.87 9.84
N ASP A 95 -10.19 23.19 9.79
CA ASP A 95 -9.66 24.14 10.77
C ASP A 95 -10.49 24.01 12.06
N ARG A 96 -9.90 23.36 13.08
CA ARG A 96 -10.49 22.95 14.37
C ARG A 96 -11.54 21.84 14.30
N TYR A 97 -11.64 21.05 15.36
CA TYR A 97 -12.69 20.06 15.60
C TYR A 97 -12.98 19.93 17.11
N TYR A 98 -13.33 18.74 17.61
CA TYR A 98 -13.71 18.58 19.03
C TYR A 98 -12.56 18.84 20.02
N HIS A 99 -11.28 18.70 19.62
CA HIS A 99 -10.16 19.01 20.52
C HIS A 99 -10.15 20.49 20.94
N SER A 100 -10.53 21.40 20.03
CA SER A 100 -10.77 22.80 20.40
C SER A 100 -11.87 22.94 21.44
N THR A 101 -12.96 22.18 21.36
CA THR A 101 -14.01 22.24 22.40
C THR A 101 -13.52 21.69 23.75
N TYR A 102 -12.65 20.68 23.74
CA TYR A 102 -12.07 20.14 24.96
C TYR A 102 -11.14 21.16 25.62
N ALA A 103 -10.32 21.85 24.83
CA ALA A 103 -9.44 22.90 25.34
C ALA A 103 -10.22 24.10 25.87
N TYR A 104 -11.11 24.70 25.07
CA TYR A 104 -11.79 25.94 25.44
C TYR A 104 -12.88 25.72 26.50
N GLN A 105 -13.83 24.82 26.24
CA GLN A 105 -14.96 24.64 27.14
C GLN A 105 -14.68 23.62 28.24
N GLY A 106 -13.96 22.54 27.93
CA GLY A 106 -13.60 21.51 28.91
C GLY A 106 -12.62 22.02 29.96
N ILE A 107 -11.43 22.48 29.53
CA ILE A 107 -10.37 22.93 30.43
C ILE A 107 -10.47 24.43 30.72
N GLY A 108 -10.56 25.28 29.68
CA GLY A 108 -10.57 26.73 29.81
C GLY A 108 -11.70 27.25 30.70
N HIS A 109 -12.92 26.75 30.48
CA HIS A 109 -14.09 27.07 31.29
C HIS A 109 -14.40 26.05 32.41
N GLY A 110 -13.55 25.04 32.61
CA GLY A 110 -13.65 24.13 33.76
C GLY A 110 -14.85 23.18 33.77
N LEU A 111 -15.44 22.85 32.61
CA LEU A 111 -16.51 21.84 32.53
C LEU A 111 -16.00 20.39 32.69
N GLY A 112 -14.69 20.17 32.51
CA GLY A 112 -14.06 18.87 32.59
C GLY A 112 -14.16 18.05 31.30
N ILE A 113 -13.19 17.16 31.08
CA ILE A 113 -13.09 16.32 29.88
C ILE A 113 -14.22 15.30 29.82
N GLU A 114 -14.63 14.71 30.94
CA GLU A 114 -15.71 13.72 31.00
C GLU A 114 -17.03 14.25 30.41
N ALA A 115 -17.39 15.50 30.72
CA ALA A 115 -18.57 16.15 30.16
C ALA A 115 -18.44 16.31 28.63
N MET A 116 -17.24 16.67 28.14
CA MET A 116 -16.99 16.85 26.71
C MET A 116 -16.98 15.50 25.96
N GLU A 117 -16.51 14.42 26.58
CA GLU A 117 -16.60 13.06 26.04
C GLU A 117 -18.06 12.59 25.91
N MET A 118 -18.89 12.86 26.92
CA MET A 118 -20.32 12.56 26.85
C MET A 118 -21.00 13.31 25.70
N LEU A 119 -20.73 14.62 25.56
CA LEU A 119 -21.28 15.43 24.47
C LEU A 119 -20.80 14.95 23.10
N LYS A 120 -19.51 14.63 22.96
CA LYS A 120 -18.93 14.05 21.73
C LYS A 120 -19.66 12.76 21.34
N LYS A 121 -19.80 11.84 22.29
CA LYS A 121 -20.42 10.53 22.07
C LYS A 121 -21.86 10.64 21.60
N ILE A 122 -22.63 11.55 22.20
CA ILE A 122 -24.05 11.75 21.85
C ILE A 122 -24.20 12.45 20.48
N THR A 123 -23.25 13.29 20.08
CA THR A 123 -23.35 14.10 18.86
C THR A 123 -22.69 13.43 17.66
N ILE A 124 -21.37 13.35 17.65
CA ILE A 124 -20.59 12.89 16.49
C ILE A 124 -20.21 11.41 16.55
N GLY A 125 -20.36 10.77 17.71
CA GLY A 125 -20.09 9.34 17.90
C GLY A 125 -18.61 9.02 17.68
N ASP A 126 -18.35 7.97 16.90
CA ASP A 126 -17.01 7.40 16.67
C ASP A 126 -16.25 8.07 15.50
N ILE A 127 -16.70 9.25 15.04
CA ILE A 127 -16.02 9.98 13.97
C ILE A 127 -14.78 10.67 14.55
N GLU A 128 -13.62 10.11 14.23
CA GLU A 128 -12.32 10.62 14.65
C GLU A 128 -11.50 11.15 13.46
N PRO A 129 -10.66 12.19 13.68
CA PRO A 129 -9.63 12.55 12.72
C PRO A 129 -8.60 11.42 12.56
N ASP A 130 -8.24 11.13 11.31
CA ASP A 130 -7.10 10.29 10.96
C ASP A 130 -5.77 10.89 11.42
N LEU A 131 -5.65 12.22 11.37
CA LEU A 131 -4.50 13.00 11.81
C LEU A 131 -4.96 14.33 12.40
N VAL A 132 -4.32 14.73 13.49
CA VAL A 132 -4.51 16.01 14.17
C VAL A 132 -3.18 16.73 14.20
N PHE A 133 -3.09 17.87 13.51
CA PHE A 133 -1.92 18.74 13.54
C PHE A 133 -2.16 19.87 14.52
N PHE A 134 -1.48 19.85 15.66
CA PHE A 134 -1.47 20.94 16.62
C PHE A 134 -0.31 21.90 16.31
N LEU A 135 -0.65 23.10 15.87
CA LEU A 135 0.31 24.18 15.64
C LEU A 135 0.54 24.93 16.96
N ASP A 136 1.60 24.54 17.66
CA ASP A 136 2.01 25.11 18.95
C ASP A 136 2.72 26.45 18.75
N ILE A 137 2.26 27.48 19.43
CA ILE A 137 2.90 28.79 19.43
C ILE A 137 2.72 29.45 20.80
N ASP A 138 3.66 30.31 21.15
CA ASP A 138 3.48 31.20 22.28
C ASP A 138 2.22 32.08 22.11
N PRO A 139 1.30 32.13 23.10
CA PRO A 139 0.07 32.89 22.97
C PRO A 139 0.26 34.39 22.70
N LEU A 140 1.29 35.02 23.28
CA LEU A 140 1.57 36.44 23.02
C LEU A 140 2.02 36.65 21.58
N GLU A 141 2.82 35.74 21.03
CA GLU A 141 3.20 35.77 19.63
C GLU A 141 2.00 35.53 18.70
N GLY A 142 1.14 34.56 19.03
CA GLY A 142 -0.09 34.26 18.31
C GLY A 142 -1.03 35.45 18.20
N ILE A 143 -1.35 36.09 19.33
CA ILE A 143 -2.22 37.28 19.37
C ILE A 143 -1.61 38.44 18.55
N LYS A 144 -0.29 38.66 18.62
CA LYS A 144 0.38 39.68 17.78
C LYS A 144 0.18 39.43 16.27
N ARG A 145 0.07 38.18 15.84
CA ARG A 145 -0.20 37.82 14.43
C ARG A 145 -1.65 38.09 14.01
N THR A 146 -2.59 38.23 14.94
CA THR A 146 -4.02 38.49 14.64
C THR A 146 -4.46 39.93 14.88
N GLN A 147 -3.70 40.74 15.63
CA GLN A 147 -4.00 42.15 15.97
C GLN A 147 -4.38 43.10 14.82
N ASN A 148 -4.08 42.75 13.56
CA ASN A 148 -4.41 43.56 12.38
C ASN A 148 -5.65 43.06 11.61
N ARG A 149 -6.41 42.11 12.14
CA ARG A 149 -7.63 41.58 11.49
C ARG A 149 -8.84 42.36 11.97
N ASP A 150 -9.50 43.08 11.06
CA ASP A 150 -10.73 43.82 11.35
C ASP A 150 -11.93 42.85 11.24
N THR A 151 -12.28 42.18 12.35
CA THR A 151 -13.38 41.19 12.40
C THR A 151 -14.17 41.29 13.70
N ASN A 152 -15.50 41.15 13.62
CA ASN A 152 -16.38 41.10 14.80
C ASN A 152 -16.50 39.69 15.43
N GLU A 153 -15.75 38.70 14.93
CA GLU A 153 -15.71 37.32 15.46
C GLU A 153 -14.54 37.14 16.44
N ASP A 154 -14.30 38.13 17.28
CA ASP A 154 -13.12 38.28 18.14
C ASP A 154 -13.38 37.85 19.59
N ARG A 155 -14.55 37.28 19.93
CA ARG A 155 -14.90 36.97 21.32
C ARG A 155 -13.85 36.10 22.02
N PHE A 156 -13.35 35.08 21.34
CA PHE A 156 -12.31 34.19 21.88
C PHE A 156 -10.92 34.83 21.86
N GLU A 157 -10.66 35.72 20.90
CA GLU A 157 -9.39 36.49 20.82
C GLU A 157 -9.27 37.53 21.95
N ASN A 158 -10.41 38.01 22.45
CA ASN A 158 -10.50 39.00 23.53
C ASN A 158 -10.40 38.39 24.94
N MET A 159 -10.12 37.09 25.06
CA MET A 159 -9.91 36.44 26.36
C MET A 159 -8.53 36.81 26.93
N ASP A 160 -8.39 36.73 28.26
CA ASP A 160 -7.14 37.08 28.93
C ASP A 160 -5.99 36.15 28.53
N ILE A 161 -4.76 36.65 28.55
CA ILE A 161 -3.58 35.86 28.20
C ILE A 161 -3.46 34.56 29.01
N SER A 162 -3.82 34.59 30.29
CA SER A 162 -3.82 33.42 31.17
C SER A 162 -4.79 32.33 30.72
N PHE A 163 -5.85 32.70 29.98
CA PHE A 163 -6.76 31.75 29.36
C PHE A 163 -6.07 31.05 28.18
N HIS A 164 -5.45 31.82 27.26
CA HIS A 164 -4.74 31.25 26.12
C HIS A 164 -3.53 30.39 26.52
N GLU A 165 -2.83 30.73 27.61
CA GLU A 165 -1.79 29.89 28.21
C GLU A 165 -2.36 28.54 28.65
N LYS A 166 -3.48 28.52 29.38
CA LYS A 166 -4.17 27.28 29.78
C LYS A 166 -4.64 26.47 28.57
N LEU A 167 -5.11 27.12 27.50
CA LEU A 167 -5.51 26.41 26.28
C LEU A 167 -4.32 25.70 25.62
N ARG A 168 -3.17 26.39 25.53
CA ARG A 168 -1.94 25.81 24.99
C ARG A 168 -1.52 24.59 25.79
N GLU A 169 -1.52 24.70 27.12
CA GLU A 169 -1.23 23.57 28.02
C GLU A 169 -2.19 22.40 27.80
N ALA A 170 -3.49 22.67 27.66
CA ALA A 170 -4.49 21.64 27.39
C ALA A 170 -4.22 20.90 26.07
N PHE A 171 -3.90 21.62 24.98
CA PHE A 171 -3.56 20.99 23.71
C PHE A 171 -2.27 20.14 23.78
N LEU A 172 -1.25 20.62 24.51
CA LEU A 172 -0.03 19.86 24.77
C LEU A 172 -0.31 18.60 25.60
N ASP A 173 -1.26 18.65 26.52
CA ASP A 173 -1.65 17.48 27.30
C ASP A 173 -2.42 16.44 26.49
N PHE A 174 -3.22 16.84 25.49
CA PHE A 174 -3.92 15.88 24.62
C PHE A 174 -2.97 14.98 23.82
N SER A 175 -1.75 15.45 23.51
CA SER A 175 -0.76 14.61 22.83
C SER A 175 -0.26 13.45 23.72
N LYS A 176 -0.38 13.57 25.05
CA LYS A 176 0.03 12.53 26.01
C LYS A 176 -0.97 11.38 26.12
N THR A 177 -2.16 11.53 25.55
CA THR A 177 -3.20 10.49 25.56
C THR A 177 -3.54 9.98 24.16
N ASN A 178 -3.21 10.74 23.10
CA ASN A 178 -3.52 10.41 21.70
C ASN A 178 -2.25 10.28 20.84
N PHE A 179 -1.34 9.37 21.19
CA PHE A 179 0.03 9.35 20.65
C PHE A 179 0.17 9.08 19.15
N ASP A 180 -0.72 8.29 18.54
CA ASP A 180 -0.47 7.76 17.20
C ASP A 180 -0.93 8.70 16.06
N ASN A 181 -1.92 9.58 16.32
CA ASN A 181 -2.49 10.48 15.33
C ASN A 181 -2.42 11.98 15.69
N TYR A 182 -1.86 12.35 16.85
CA TYR A 182 -1.73 13.73 17.30
C TYR A 182 -0.30 14.25 17.18
N ILE A 183 -0.08 15.22 16.30
CA ILE A 183 1.25 15.69 15.90
C ILE A 183 1.41 17.15 16.32
N ILE A 184 2.35 17.39 17.23
CA ILE A 184 2.73 18.73 17.66
C ILE A 184 3.74 19.31 16.66
N ILE A 185 3.48 20.52 16.19
CA ILE A 185 4.37 21.26 15.30
C ILE A 185 4.62 22.64 15.89
N ASP A 186 5.91 22.98 16.05
CA ASP A 186 6.33 24.31 16.45
C ASP A 186 6.04 25.33 15.34
N ALA A 187 5.06 26.20 15.59
CA ALA A 187 4.55 27.20 14.66
C ALA A 187 5.28 28.56 14.77
N SER A 188 6.37 28.63 15.54
CA SER A 188 7.32 29.75 15.50
C SER A 188 8.25 29.69 14.28
N GLN A 189 8.35 28.53 13.63
CA GLN A 189 9.19 28.31 12.45
C GLN A 189 8.67 29.02 11.19
N GLU A 190 9.51 29.06 10.16
CA GLU A 190 9.13 29.58 8.84
C GLU A 190 7.99 28.75 8.22
N ILE A 191 7.09 29.44 7.53
CA ILE A 191 5.85 28.87 6.98
C ILE A 191 6.10 27.64 6.09
N ASP A 192 7.16 27.67 5.27
CA ASP A 192 7.51 26.57 4.36
C ASP A 192 8.04 25.35 5.10
N LYS A 193 8.82 25.54 6.17
CA LYS A 193 9.32 24.45 7.01
C LYS A 193 8.17 23.72 7.70
N ILE A 194 7.21 24.47 8.24
CA ILE A 194 5.99 23.91 8.84
C ILE A 194 5.22 23.10 7.78
N SER A 195 5.08 23.64 6.57
CA SER A 195 4.39 22.96 5.47
C SER A 195 5.07 21.66 5.06
N ASP A 196 6.40 21.63 5.07
CA ASP A 196 7.17 20.42 4.74
C ASP A 196 7.05 19.36 5.83
N ILE A 197 7.09 19.74 7.11
CA ILE A 197 6.86 18.82 8.25
C ILE A 197 5.47 18.17 8.12
N ILE A 198 4.41 18.98 7.94
CA ILE A 198 3.03 18.48 7.76
C ILE A 198 2.96 17.46 6.62
N PHE A 199 3.61 17.77 5.50
CA PHE A 199 3.54 16.93 4.31
C PHE A 199 4.31 15.61 4.49
N GLU A 200 5.46 15.63 5.15
CA GLU A 200 6.21 14.41 5.49
C GLU A 200 5.45 13.52 6.47
N GLU A 201 4.76 14.11 7.44
CA GLU A 201 3.91 13.38 8.39
C GLU A 201 2.72 12.68 7.70
N ILE A 202 2.08 13.35 6.75
CA ILE A 202 1.04 12.73 5.91
C ILE A 202 1.62 11.57 5.09
N LYS A 203 2.81 11.73 4.51
CA LYS A 203 3.49 10.62 3.80
C LYS A 203 3.78 9.46 4.75
N ARG A 204 4.21 9.75 5.98
CA ARG A 204 4.51 8.74 7.00
C ARG A 204 3.26 7.98 7.40
N ASP A 205 2.13 8.66 7.67
CA ASP A 205 0.86 8.00 8.02
C ASP A 205 0.29 7.20 6.84
N LEU A 206 0.46 7.69 5.60
CA LEU A 206 0.13 6.89 4.42
C LEU A 206 0.98 5.63 4.34
N LYS A 207 2.29 5.73 4.60
CA LYS A 207 3.22 4.59 4.57
C LYS A 207 2.96 3.61 5.71
N SER A 208 2.71 4.08 6.95
CA SER A 208 2.44 3.22 8.10
C SER A 208 1.10 2.49 7.96
N LYS A 209 0.03 3.16 7.52
CA LYS A 209 -1.25 2.51 7.23
C LYS A 209 -1.17 1.59 6.00
N MET A 210 -0.24 1.83 5.09
CA MET A 210 0.09 0.87 4.02
C MET A 210 0.87 -0.33 4.55
N ASP A 211 1.74 -0.15 5.54
CA ASP A 211 2.43 -1.24 6.21
C ASP A 211 1.46 -2.05 7.13
N ILE A 212 0.43 -1.43 7.70
CA ILE A 212 -0.67 -2.10 8.43
C ILE A 212 -1.62 -2.82 7.44
N ASN A 213 -1.95 -2.24 6.28
CA ASN A 213 -2.64 -2.97 5.21
C ASN A 213 -1.75 -4.06 4.56
N ARG A 214 -0.43 -4.04 4.80
CA ARG A 214 0.50 -5.13 4.51
C ARG A 214 0.62 -6.13 5.66
N GLU A 215 0.09 -5.87 6.87
CA GLU A 215 0.07 -6.89 7.93
C GLU A 215 -0.84 -8.08 7.58
N ASP A 216 -1.79 -7.91 6.65
CA ASP A 216 -2.52 -9.02 6.04
C ASP A 216 -1.74 -9.74 4.92
N ILE A 217 -0.68 -9.12 4.38
CA ILE A 217 0.26 -9.68 3.40
C ILE A 217 1.52 -10.13 4.14
N VAL A 218 1.48 -11.35 4.66
CA VAL A 218 2.61 -11.94 5.35
C VAL A 218 3.77 -12.11 4.36
N LEU A 219 4.84 -11.32 4.54
CA LEU A 219 6.06 -11.42 3.73
C LEU A 219 6.51 -12.89 3.60
N PRO A 220 7.07 -13.32 2.46
CA PRO A 220 7.51 -14.72 2.27
C PRO A 220 8.43 -15.22 3.39
N ARG A 221 9.31 -14.35 3.89
CA ARG A 221 10.22 -14.63 5.02
C ARG A 221 9.53 -14.72 6.38
N LYS A 222 8.36 -14.12 6.58
CA LYS A 222 7.56 -14.21 7.83
C LYS A 222 6.48 -15.28 7.74
N ASN A 223 6.18 -15.74 6.54
CA ASN A 223 5.11 -16.70 6.32
C ASN A 223 5.59 -18.12 6.65
N CYS A 224 4.91 -18.73 7.63
CA CYS A 224 5.21 -20.08 8.13
C CYS A 224 4.27 -21.16 7.58
N SER A 225 3.30 -20.80 6.73
CA SER A 225 2.36 -21.74 6.12
C SER A 225 2.39 -21.64 4.61
N ILE A 226 2.33 -22.80 3.95
CA ILE A 226 2.21 -22.89 2.51
C ILE A 226 1.05 -23.79 2.12
N LYS A 227 0.13 -23.25 1.32
CA LYS A 227 -0.98 -24.02 0.76
C LYS A 227 -0.63 -24.49 -0.65
N GLY A 228 -0.97 -25.75 -0.95
CA GLY A 228 -0.71 -26.37 -2.25
C GLY A 228 0.67 -27.02 -2.39
N HIS A 229 1.04 -27.37 -3.62
CA HIS A 229 2.37 -27.89 -4.01
C HIS A 229 2.89 -29.14 -3.27
N LYS A 230 1.99 -29.95 -2.71
CA LYS A 230 2.31 -31.11 -1.88
C LYS A 230 3.32 -32.08 -2.53
N GLU A 231 3.22 -32.31 -3.83
CA GLU A 231 4.11 -33.19 -4.58
C GLU A 231 5.57 -32.70 -4.54
N ASN A 232 5.80 -31.44 -4.92
CA ASN A 232 7.13 -30.81 -4.93
C ASN A 232 7.71 -30.70 -3.52
N ILE A 233 6.87 -30.35 -2.54
CA ILE A 233 7.25 -30.27 -1.13
C ILE A 233 7.71 -31.64 -0.64
N ASN A 234 6.91 -32.69 -0.84
CA ASN A 234 7.25 -34.06 -0.43
C ASN A 234 8.51 -34.57 -1.12
N PHE A 235 8.69 -34.30 -2.42
CA PHE A 235 9.89 -34.66 -3.17
C PHE A 235 11.15 -34.05 -2.54
N PHE A 236 11.11 -32.76 -2.22
CA PHE A 236 12.24 -32.06 -1.61
C PHE A 236 12.53 -32.59 -0.19
N ILE A 237 11.50 -32.72 0.66
CA ILE A 237 11.66 -33.25 2.02
C ILE A 237 12.26 -34.66 1.98
N ASN A 238 11.75 -35.55 1.13
CA ASN A 238 12.29 -36.91 1.03
C ASN A 238 13.76 -36.91 0.58
N SER A 239 14.14 -36.01 -0.33
CA SER A 239 15.54 -35.84 -0.75
C SER A 239 16.43 -35.36 0.40
N PHE A 240 15.92 -34.45 1.24
CA PHE A 240 16.62 -34.00 2.45
C PHE A 240 16.80 -35.13 3.47
N LEU A 241 15.73 -35.87 3.78
CA LEU A 241 15.77 -36.97 4.75
C LEU A 241 16.70 -38.10 4.31
N ASN A 242 16.81 -38.35 3.00
CA ASN A 242 17.68 -39.37 2.43
C ASN A 242 19.13 -38.88 2.20
N ASN A 243 19.48 -37.66 2.60
CA ASN A 243 20.77 -37.01 2.33
C ASN A 243 21.15 -36.98 0.83
N SER A 244 20.16 -36.88 -0.06
CA SER A 244 20.33 -36.87 -1.52
C SER A 244 19.93 -35.52 -2.12
N LEU A 245 20.14 -34.42 -1.38
CA LEU A 245 19.84 -33.08 -1.89
C LEU A 245 20.73 -32.75 -3.08
N HIS A 246 20.10 -32.22 -4.12
CA HIS A 246 20.83 -31.59 -5.22
C HIS A 246 21.40 -30.23 -4.74
N HIS A 247 22.56 -29.82 -5.26
CA HIS A 247 23.20 -28.57 -4.85
C HIS A 247 22.45 -27.32 -5.34
N ALA A 248 21.57 -27.46 -6.34
CA ALA A 248 20.78 -26.36 -6.90
C ALA A 248 19.38 -26.79 -7.38
N TYR A 249 18.35 -26.07 -6.94
CA TYR A 249 16.96 -26.26 -7.36
C TYR A 249 16.43 -25.01 -8.03
N ILE A 250 15.70 -25.16 -9.14
CA ILE A 250 14.95 -24.08 -9.78
C ILE A 250 13.46 -24.28 -9.52
N PHE A 251 12.82 -23.31 -8.89
CA PHE A 251 11.38 -23.24 -8.71
C PHE A 251 10.79 -22.43 -9.85
N SER A 252 10.23 -23.13 -10.85
CA SER A 252 9.62 -22.50 -12.02
C SER A 252 8.10 -22.41 -11.87
N GLY A 253 7.50 -21.28 -12.26
CA GLY A 253 6.04 -21.10 -12.26
C GLY A 253 5.64 -19.63 -12.13
N ASN A 254 4.33 -19.34 -12.17
CA ASN A 254 3.81 -17.97 -12.13
C ASN A 254 4.16 -17.20 -10.84
N LYS A 255 4.34 -15.88 -10.92
CA LYS A 255 4.59 -14.99 -9.76
C LYS A 255 3.41 -15.06 -8.78
N GLY A 256 3.69 -15.03 -7.47
CA GLY A 256 2.67 -14.99 -6.41
C GLY A 256 2.02 -16.32 -6.00
N ILE A 257 2.46 -17.47 -6.53
CA ILE A 257 1.95 -18.80 -6.14
C ILE A 257 2.60 -19.41 -4.86
N GLY A 258 3.47 -18.67 -4.17
CA GLY A 258 4.14 -19.11 -2.93
C GLY A 258 5.55 -19.71 -3.09
N LYS A 259 6.22 -19.56 -4.24
CA LYS A 259 7.58 -20.10 -4.47
C LYS A 259 8.63 -19.56 -3.49
N ALA A 260 8.63 -18.24 -3.27
CA ALA A 260 9.54 -17.60 -2.31
C ALA A 260 9.27 -18.08 -0.88
N THR A 261 8.00 -18.16 -0.48
CA THR A 261 7.59 -18.70 0.82
C THR A 261 8.13 -20.11 1.02
N LEU A 262 8.02 -20.98 0.01
CA LEU A 262 8.58 -22.32 0.09
C LEU A 262 10.11 -22.29 0.25
N ALA A 263 10.82 -21.44 -0.48
CA ALA A 263 12.28 -21.33 -0.36
C ALA A 263 12.71 -20.97 1.07
N TYR A 264 12.01 -20.03 1.71
CA TYR A 264 12.26 -19.69 3.12
C TYR A 264 11.92 -20.84 4.08
N LEU A 265 10.81 -21.55 3.86
CA LEU A 265 10.44 -22.71 4.71
C LEU A 265 11.43 -23.87 4.60
N LEU A 266 11.89 -24.18 3.38
CA LEU A 266 12.93 -25.20 3.17
C LEU A 266 14.25 -24.76 3.79
N SER A 267 14.60 -23.48 3.70
CA SER A 267 15.80 -22.93 4.33
C SER A 267 15.74 -23.07 5.85
N ARG A 268 14.61 -22.72 6.49
CA ARG A 268 14.40 -22.93 7.93
C ARG A 268 14.66 -24.38 8.32
N LYS A 269 14.04 -25.33 7.60
CA LYS A 269 14.14 -26.76 7.89
C LYS A 269 15.55 -27.32 7.78
N ILE A 270 16.30 -26.90 6.75
CA ILE A 270 17.67 -27.36 6.54
C ILE A 270 18.61 -26.75 7.58
N LEU A 271 18.45 -25.46 7.88
CA LEU A 271 19.31 -24.75 8.83
C LEU A 271 19.05 -25.15 10.29
N SER A 272 17.83 -25.60 10.61
CA SER A 272 17.50 -26.17 11.92
C SER A 272 17.84 -27.67 12.05
N ASP A 273 18.30 -28.32 10.96
CA ASP A 273 18.53 -29.77 10.86
C ASP A 273 17.31 -30.61 11.31
N ASP A 274 16.10 -30.09 11.07
CA ASP A 274 14.87 -30.74 11.49
C ASP A 274 14.47 -31.87 10.51
N LYS A 275 14.68 -33.11 10.98
CA LYS A 275 14.37 -34.35 10.24
C LYS A 275 12.90 -34.80 10.34
N THR A 276 11.99 -33.97 10.87
CA THR A 276 10.56 -34.28 10.81
C THR A 276 10.02 -34.12 9.39
N LYS A 277 8.83 -34.67 9.10
CA LYS A 277 8.14 -34.43 7.83
C LYS A 277 7.32 -33.13 7.79
N ASN A 278 7.17 -32.44 8.92
CA ASN A 278 6.34 -31.23 9.01
C ASN A 278 7.13 -30.01 8.54
N LEU A 279 6.46 -29.12 7.80
CA LEU A 279 7.08 -27.92 7.23
C LEU A 279 6.62 -26.60 7.90
N GLU A 280 5.70 -26.66 8.86
CA GLU A 280 4.95 -25.50 9.36
C GLU A 280 5.17 -25.21 10.87
N VAL A 281 6.14 -25.85 11.52
CA VAL A 281 6.35 -25.70 12.97
C VAL A 281 7.76 -25.18 13.22
N PHE A 282 7.89 -23.88 13.46
CA PHE A 282 9.17 -23.30 13.84
C PHE A 282 8.99 -22.18 14.90
N ASP A 283 9.23 -22.49 16.17
CA ASP A 283 9.55 -21.49 17.21
C ASP A 283 11.01 -21.68 17.64
N ASP A 284 11.90 -21.70 16.66
CA ASP A 284 13.33 -21.93 16.85
C ASP A 284 14.13 -20.64 16.61
N LYS A 285 15.35 -20.60 17.16
CA LYS A 285 16.27 -19.47 16.99
C LYS A 285 16.55 -19.17 15.51
N VAL A 286 16.58 -20.22 14.68
CA VAL A 286 16.80 -20.12 13.24
C VAL A 286 15.68 -19.33 12.56
N SER A 287 14.41 -19.61 12.87
CA SER A 287 13.29 -18.90 12.25
C SER A 287 13.26 -17.42 12.62
N LYS A 288 13.55 -17.07 13.88
CA LYS A 288 13.67 -15.66 14.31
C LYS A 288 14.78 -14.93 13.57
N LEU A 289 15.92 -15.58 13.33
CA LEU A 289 17.03 -15.00 12.57
C LEU A 289 16.70 -14.83 11.08
N ILE A 290 15.99 -15.78 10.48
CA ILE A 290 15.55 -15.72 9.08
C ILE A 290 14.48 -14.64 8.88
N GLU A 291 13.53 -14.50 9.81
CA GLU A 291 12.53 -13.43 9.79
C GLU A 291 13.17 -12.04 9.84
N ALA A 292 14.23 -11.89 10.64
CA ALA A 292 15.04 -10.69 10.74
C ALA A 292 16.05 -10.52 9.58
N ASN A 293 16.13 -11.47 8.63
CA ASN A 293 17.11 -11.51 7.53
C ASN A 293 18.57 -11.39 8.01
N SER A 294 18.92 -12.10 9.07
CA SER A 294 20.21 -11.97 9.78
C SER A 294 20.94 -13.30 9.99
N HIS A 295 20.42 -14.39 9.42
CA HIS A 295 21.01 -15.71 9.61
C HIS A 295 22.36 -15.83 8.87
N PRO A 296 23.47 -16.20 9.54
CA PRO A 296 24.82 -16.15 8.96
C PRO A 296 25.05 -17.17 7.84
N ASP A 297 24.29 -18.27 7.82
CA ASP A 297 24.36 -19.31 6.77
C ASP A 297 23.23 -19.22 5.73
N LEU A 298 22.49 -18.11 5.68
CA LEU A 298 21.48 -17.82 4.64
C LEU A 298 21.84 -16.51 3.92
N LEU A 299 22.02 -16.57 2.61
CA LEU A 299 22.13 -15.39 1.76
C LEU A 299 20.87 -15.27 0.89
N VAL A 300 20.28 -14.09 0.83
CA VAL A 300 19.17 -13.80 -0.08
C VAL A 300 19.65 -12.77 -1.09
N ILE A 301 19.52 -13.08 -2.38
CA ILE A 301 19.81 -12.18 -3.49
C ILE A 301 18.48 -11.83 -4.13
N GLU A 302 18.10 -10.56 -3.96
CA GLU A 302 16.91 -9.96 -4.54
C GLU A 302 17.35 -8.97 -5.64
N PRO A 303 16.53 -8.74 -6.68
CA PRO A 303 16.84 -7.76 -7.72
C PRO A 303 17.05 -6.35 -7.15
N GLU A 304 18.06 -5.64 -7.64
CA GLU A 304 18.27 -4.22 -7.36
C GLU A 304 17.46 -3.37 -8.35
N ASP A 305 16.84 -2.31 -7.83
CA ASP A 305 16.06 -1.35 -8.64
C ASP A 305 16.86 -0.07 -8.89
N ASN A 306 17.11 0.23 -10.17
CA ASN A 306 17.53 1.56 -10.62
C ASN A 306 16.39 2.28 -11.34
N ASP A 307 16.52 3.60 -11.56
CA ASP A 307 15.55 4.43 -12.29
C ASP A 307 15.12 3.85 -13.65
N LYS A 308 15.95 2.99 -14.28
CA LYS A 308 15.75 2.44 -15.63
C LYS A 308 15.46 0.94 -15.72
N LYS A 309 15.84 0.12 -14.72
CA LYS A 309 15.66 -1.35 -14.78
C LYS A 309 15.80 -2.00 -13.40
N SER A 310 15.11 -3.12 -13.19
CA SER A 310 15.39 -4.08 -12.12
C SER A 310 16.38 -5.12 -12.65
N PHE A 311 17.45 -5.40 -11.92
CA PHE A 311 18.49 -6.31 -12.37
C PHE A 311 19.20 -6.96 -11.20
N ILE A 312 19.75 -8.15 -11.44
CA ILE A 312 20.69 -8.77 -10.50
C ILE A 312 22.10 -8.40 -10.98
N SER A 313 22.87 -7.77 -10.10
CA SER A 313 24.21 -7.30 -10.44
C SER A 313 25.25 -8.41 -10.30
N VAL A 314 26.32 -8.31 -11.09
CA VAL A 314 27.45 -9.26 -11.04
C VAL A 314 28.08 -9.28 -9.65
N ASP A 315 28.09 -8.12 -8.97
CA ASP A 315 28.67 -7.99 -7.65
C ASP A 315 27.84 -8.70 -6.57
N GLN A 316 26.51 -8.75 -6.69
CA GLN A 316 25.68 -9.61 -5.83
C GLN A 316 26.05 -11.09 -5.99
N ILE A 317 26.29 -11.55 -7.22
CA ILE A 317 26.70 -12.94 -7.49
C ILE A 317 28.14 -13.22 -7.05
N ARG A 318 29.05 -12.25 -7.12
CA ARG A 318 30.39 -12.38 -6.55
C ARG A 318 30.35 -12.49 -5.02
N LYS A 319 29.49 -11.71 -4.34
CA LYS A 319 29.24 -11.86 -2.90
C LYS A 319 28.71 -13.26 -2.57
N CYS A 320 27.84 -13.81 -3.41
CA CYS A 320 27.38 -15.19 -3.32
C CYS A 320 28.54 -16.20 -3.36
N SER A 321 29.45 -16.04 -4.32
CA SER A 321 30.63 -16.89 -4.45
C SER A 321 31.50 -16.86 -3.19
N GLN A 322 31.78 -15.65 -2.68
CA GLN A 322 32.55 -15.46 -1.44
C GLN A 322 31.83 -16.08 -0.24
N PHE A 323 30.50 -15.95 -0.18
CA PHE A 323 29.68 -16.53 0.87
C PHE A 323 29.78 -18.06 0.89
N PHE A 324 29.78 -18.74 -0.25
CA PHE A 324 29.93 -20.20 -0.29
C PHE A 324 31.35 -20.69 -0.03
N MET A 325 32.38 -19.85 -0.21
CA MET A 325 33.76 -20.20 0.11
C MET A 325 34.07 -20.20 1.61
N GLN A 326 33.24 -19.54 2.42
CA GLN A 326 33.43 -19.49 3.87
C GLN A 326 32.86 -20.73 4.56
N THR A 327 33.45 -21.13 5.69
CA THR A 327 32.93 -22.21 6.53
C THR A 327 31.62 -21.81 7.18
N SER A 328 30.62 -22.69 7.19
CA SER A 328 29.34 -22.43 7.86
C SER A 328 29.54 -22.20 9.37
N SER A 329 28.74 -21.28 9.95
CA SER A 329 28.92 -20.83 11.33
C SER A 329 28.01 -21.56 12.31
N MET A 330 26.76 -21.83 11.92
CA MET A 330 25.73 -22.39 12.80
C MET A 330 25.19 -23.73 12.29
N SER A 331 25.12 -23.93 10.98
CA SER A 331 24.61 -25.16 10.37
C SER A 331 25.71 -25.92 9.58
N LYS A 332 25.36 -27.07 9.00
CA LYS A 332 26.23 -27.77 8.03
C LYS A 332 26.12 -27.18 6.61
N TRP A 333 25.00 -26.53 6.31
CA TRP A 333 24.64 -26.09 4.96
C TRP A 333 24.66 -24.57 4.84
N ARG A 334 25.30 -24.05 3.79
CA ARG A 334 25.07 -22.67 3.37
C ARG A 334 24.00 -22.66 2.29
N ILE A 335 23.04 -21.75 2.42
CA ILE A 335 21.91 -21.66 1.50
C ILE A 335 21.89 -20.28 0.86
N CYS A 336 21.73 -20.23 -0.46
CA CYS A 336 21.44 -18.99 -1.18
C CYS A 336 20.06 -19.07 -1.82
N ILE A 337 19.17 -18.15 -1.44
CA ILE A 337 17.92 -17.91 -2.15
C ILE A 337 18.20 -16.84 -3.21
N LEU A 338 17.91 -17.16 -4.46
CA LEU A 338 18.08 -16.26 -5.58
C LEU A 338 16.70 -15.97 -6.18
N ASP A 339 16.17 -14.78 -5.89
CA ASP A 339 14.86 -14.38 -6.39
C ASP A 339 14.97 -13.81 -7.80
N SER A 340 14.12 -14.30 -8.70
CA SER A 340 13.97 -13.82 -10.08
C SER A 340 15.24 -13.90 -10.93
N LEU A 341 15.75 -15.13 -11.14
CA LEU A 341 16.89 -15.43 -12.03
C LEU A 341 16.74 -14.81 -13.44
N ASP A 342 15.49 -14.67 -13.89
CA ASP A 342 15.10 -14.15 -15.21
C ASP A 342 15.56 -12.71 -15.48
N LEU A 343 16.01 -11.99 -14.45
CA LEU A 343 16.46 -10.59 -14.50
C LEU A 343 18.00 -10.44 -14.52
N MET A 344 18.74 -11.54 -14.68
CA MET A 344 20.19 -11.50 -14.78
C MET A 344 20.68 -10.95 -16.11
N ASP A 345 21.78 -10.21 -16.04
CA ASP A 345 22.58 -9.93 -17.23
C ASP A 345 23.49 -11.12 -17.59
N ILE A 346 24.09 -11.06 -18.78
CA ILE A 346 24.98 -12.11 -19.30
C ILE A 346 26.19 -12.30 -18.38
N SER A 347 26.73 -11.21 -17.84
CA SER A 347 27.88 -11.22 -16.95
C SER A 347 27.58 -11.96 -15.64
N SER A 348 26.42 -11.70 -15.03
CA SER A 348 25.97 -12.36 -13.80
C SER A 348 25.67 -13.84 -14.04
N THR A 349 25.08 -14.15 -15.19
CA THR A 349 24.82 -15.51 -15.65
C THR A 349 26.12 -16.32 -15.78
N ASN A 350 27.16 -15.76 -16.39
CA ASN A 350 28.46 -16.44 -16.49
C ASN A 350 29.15 -16.58 -15.13
N ALA A 351 28.91 -15.65 -14.20
CA ALA A 351 29.45 -15.74 -12.84
C ALA A 351 28.78 -16.86 -12.02
N ILE A 352 27.44 -16.97 -12.08
CA ILE A 352 26.72 -18.02 -11.35
C ILE A 352 26.99 -19.41 -11.94
N LEU A 353 27.14 -19.51 -13.27
CA LEU A 353 27.45 -20.79 -13.94
C LEU A 353 28.67 -21.46 -13.32
N LYS A 354 29.77 -20.73 -13.08
CA LYS A 354 30.99 -21.27 -12.46
C LYS A 354 30.74 -21.96 -11.12
N ILE A 355 29.83 -21.42 -10.31
CA ILE A 355 29.49 -21.99 -9.00
C ILE A 355 28.62 -23.23 -9.16
N LEU A 356 27.71 -23.23 -10.15
CA LEU A 356 26.84 -24.36 -10.45
C LEU A 356 27.58 -25.54 -11.10
N GLU A 357 28.69 -25.30 -11.83
CA GLU A 357 29.49 -26.42 -12.38
C GLU A 357 30.34 -27.10 -11.31
N GLU A 358 30.93 -26.31 -10.41
CA GLU A 358 31.82 -26.77 -9.35
C GLU A 358 31.32 -26.29 -7.97
N PRO A 359 30.20 -26.86 -7.46
CA PRO A 359 29.60 -26.42 -6.21
C PRO A 359 30.50 -26.76 -5.00
N PRO A 360 30.70 -25.81 -4.07
CA PRO A 360 31.34 -26.09 -2.79
C PRO A 360 30.59 -27.15 -1.95
N SER A 361 31.26 -27.75 -0.98
CA SER A 361 30.63 -28.77 -0.14
C SER A 361 29.50 -28.17 0.72
N ASN A 362 28.38 -28.89 0.81
CA ASN A 362 27.18 -28.48 1.54
C ASN A 362 26.63 -27.09 1.13
N CYS A 363 26.75 -26.71 -0.14
CA CYS A 363 26.05 -25.55 -0.68
C CYS A 363 24.68 -25.94 -1.23
N LEU A 364 23.69 -25.07 -1.04
CA LEU A 364 22.37 -25.20 -1.65
C LEU A 364 21.91 -23.90 -2.29
N PHE A 365 21.56 -23.95 -3.56
CA PHE A 365 20.87 -22.88 -4.28
C PHE A 365 19.38 -23.17 -4.37
N LEU A 366 18.56 -22.20 -3.94
CA LEU A 366 17.12 -22.17 -4.15
C LEU A 366 16.80 -21.01 -5.09
N ILE A 367 16.68 -21.32 -6.37
CA ILE A 367 16.54 -20.34 -7.44
C ILE A 367 15.07 -20.20 -7.81
N ILE A 368 14.57 -18.97 -7.84
CA ILE A 368 13.18 -18.68 -8.20
C ILE A 368 13.16 -18.09 -9.61
N SER A 369 12.32 -18.66 -10.47
CA SER A 369 12.10 -18.19 -11.84
C SER A 369 10.61 -18.04 -12.09
N HIS A 370 10.22 -16.91 -12.67
CA HIS A 370 8.85 -16.63 -13.11
C HIS A 370 8.65 -17.04 -14.57
N ASN A 371 9.72 -17.01 -15.37
CA ASN A 371 9.71 -17.42 -16.77
C ASN A 371 10.93 -18.27 -17.11
N ILE A 372 10.75 -19.60 -17.04
CA ILE A 372 11.81 -20.58 -17.30
C ILE A 372 12.41 -20.46 -18.71
N ASN A 373 11.66 -19.96 -19.69
CA ASN A 373 12.12 -19.82 -21.07
C ASN A 373 13.17 -18.72 -21.26
N ARG A 374 13.31 -17.81 -20.28
CA ARG A 374 14.36 -16.78 -20.27
C ARG A 374 15.67 -17.28 -19.64
N VAL A 375 15.62 -18.40 -18.93
CA VAL A 375 16.79 -18.99 -18.28
C VAL A 375 17.58 -19.78 -19.31
N LEU A 376 18.89 -19.52 -19.40
CA LEU A 376 19.77 -20.25 -20.32
C LEU A 376 19.77 -21.75 -20.03
N ASP A 377 19.75 -22.57 -21.08
CA ASP A 377 19.80 -24.04 -20.96
C ASP A 377 21.05 -24.54 -20.23
N THR A 378 22.15 -23.78 -20.25
CA THR A 378 23.39 -24.08 -19.51
C THR A 378 23.20 -24.03 -17.99
N ILE A 379 22.35 -23.15 -17.48
CA ILE A 379 21.96 -23.12 -16.07
C ILE A 379 20.98 -24.27 -15.80
N ARG A 380 19.99 -24.45 -16.67
CA ARG A 380 18.95 -25.47 -16.51
C ARG A 380 19.50 -26.88 -16.44
N SER A 381 20.56 -27.18 -17.20
CA SER A 381 21.19 -28.51 -17.20
C SER A 381 21.95 -28.84 -15.91
N ARG A 382 22.29 -27.83 -15.10
CA ARG A 382 23.03 -27.97 -13.82
C ARG A 382 22.14 -27.80 -12.60
N CYS A 383 20.83 -27.64 -12.79
CA CYS A 383 19.87 -27.44 -11.70
C CYS A 383 18.73 -28.45 -11.81
N LEU A 384 18.18 -28.84 -10.67
CA LEU A 384 16.96 -29.66 -10.65
C LEU A 384 15.72 -28.76 -10.71
N GLU A 385 14.95 -28.85 -11.79
CA GLU A 385 13.73 -28.06 -11.97
C GLU A 385 12.54 -28.67 -11.22
N LEU A 386 11.94 -27.90 -10.32
CA LEU A 386 10.62 -28.18 -9.72
C LEU A 386 9.59 -27.23 -10.34
N LYS A 387 8.64 -27.81 -11.09
CA LYS A 387 7.58 -27.06 -11.77
C LYS A 387 6.39 -26.85 -10.84
N PHE A 388 6.06 -25.61 -10.55
CA PHE A 388 4.92 -25.20 -9.74
C PHE A 388 3.75 -24.82 -10.64
N LYS A 389 2.60 -25.46 -10.39
CA LYS A 389 1.34 -25.15 -11.06
C LYS A 389 0.64 -23.97 -10.37
N ASN A 390 -0.37 -23.41 -11.02
CA ASN A 390 -1.26 -22.47 -10.35
C ASN A 390 -2.01 -23.18 -9.22
N LEU A 391 -2.39 -22.41 -8.19
CA LEU A 391 -3.15 -22.94 -7.06
C LEU A 391 -4.60 -23.23 -7.48
N ASP A 392 -5.20 -24.23 -6.84
CA ASP A 392 -6.58 -24.59 -7.06
C ASP A 392 -7.54 -23.48 -6.61
N ASP A 393 -8.64 -23.31 -7.33
CA ASP A 393 -9.63 -22.25 -7.07
C ASP A 393 -10.21 -22.35 -5.65
N GLU A 394 -10.30 -23.55 -5.07
CA GLU A 394 -10.74 -23.75 -3.68
C GLU A 394 -9.85 -23.01 -2.67
N ILE A 395 -8.53 -23.05 -2.86
CA ILE A 395 -7.56 -22.37 -2.00
C ILE A 395 -7.70 -20.85 -2.14
N ILE A 396 -7.91 -20.38 -3.37
CA ILE A 396 -8.12 -18.97 -3.68
C ILE A 396 -9.42 -18.48 -3.04
N ILE A 397 -10.53 -19.22 -3.16
CA ILE A 397 -11.83 -18.90 -2.56
C ILE A 397 -11.74 -18.79 -1.04
N GLU A 398 -11.04 -19.73 -0.39
CA GLU A 398 -10.84 -19.70 1.05
C GLU A 398 -10.10 -18.42 1.47
N ARG A 399 -9.03 -18.05 0.75
CA ARG A 399 -8.28 -16.82 1.01
C ARG A 399 -9.12 -15.57 0.76
N ILE A 400 -9.93 -15.52 -0.30
CA ILE A 400 -10.84 -14.40 -0.58
C ILE A 400 -11.83 -14.20 0.57
N LYS A 401 -12.45 -15.28 1.05
CA LYS A 401 -13.43 -15.22 2.14
C LYS A 401 -12.83 -14.71 3.45
N LEU A 402 -11.56 -15.05 3.72
CA LEU A 402 -10.82 -14.53 4.86
C LEU A 402 -10.53 -13.03 4.72
N LEU A 403 -10.13 -12.58 3.52
CA LEU A 403 -9.77 -11.18 3.28
C LEU A 403 -10.99 -10.27 3.13
N LYS A 404 -12.12 -10.75 2.60
CA LYS A 404 -13.36 -9.98 2.40
C LYS A 404 -14.58 -10.78 2.88
N PRO A 405 -14.89 -10.79 4.19
CA PRO A 405 -16.06 -11.46 4.71
C PRO A 405 -17.34 -10.83 4.15
N GLY A 406 -18.24 -11.66 3.61
CA GLY A 406 -19.53 -11.21 3.03
C GLY A 406 -19.52 -10.86 1.54
N ILE A 407 -18.50 -11.27 0.79
CA ILE A 407 -18.42 -11.03 -0.67
C ILE A 407 -19.60 -11.64 -1.45
N LEU A 408 -20.16 -10.89 -2.40
CA LEU A 408 -21.22 -11.37 -3.30
C LEU A 408 -20.66 -12.40 -4.30
N LYS A 409 -21.49 -13.36 -4.71
CA LYS A 409 -21.09 -14.45 -5.62
C LYS A 409 -20.49 -13.96 -6.95
N ASN A 410 -21.08 -12.92 -7.53
CA ASN A 410 -20.59 -12.36 -8.81
C ASN A 410 -19.22 -11.66 -8.66
N GLU A 411 -18.96 -11.02 -7.51
CA GLU A 411 -17.65 -10.43 -7.23
C GLU A 411 -16.59 -11.52 -7.03
N LEU A 412 -16.95 -12.60 -6.31
CA LEU A 412 -16.09 -13.74 -6.07
C LEU A 412 -15.58 -14.38 -7.37
N ASP A 413 -16.48 -14.61 -8.34
CA ASP A 413 -16.13 -15.19 -9.64
C ASP A 413 -15.13 -14.30 -10.41
N ASN A 414 -15.28 -12.97 -10.33
CA ASN A 414 -14.34 -12.03 -10.94
C ASN A 414 -12.95 -12.09 -10.29
N PHE A 415 -12.88 -12.17 -8.96
CA PHE A 415 -11.61 -12.29 -8.25
C PHE A 415 -10.88 -13.59 -8.59
N ILE A 416 -11.58 -14.72 -8.72
CA ILE A 416 -10.98 -16.01 -9.08
C ILE A 416 -10.37 -15.94 -10.49
N VAL A 417 -11.13 -15.45 -11.47
CA VAL A 417 -10.67 -15.32 -12.87
C VAL A 417 -9.45 -14.41 -12.95
N ASN A 418 -9.46 -13.28 -12.22
CA ASN A 418 -8.37 -12.31 -12.27
C ASN A 418 -7.15 -12.76 -11.46
N ALA A 419 -7.33 -13.48 -10.35
CA ALA A 419 -6.22 -14.03 -9.55
C ALA A 419 -5.42 -15.08 -10.32
N ASN A 420 -6.05 -15.78 -11.28
CA ASN A 420 -5.42 -16.79 -12.15
C ASN A 420 -4.61 -17.83 -11.33
N GLY A 421 -5.15 -18.25 -10.20
CA GLY A 421 -4.52 -19.21 -9.27
C GLY A 421 -3.27 -18.71 -8.55
N SER A 422 -3.08 -17.39 -8.44
CA SER A 422 -1.99 -16.75 -7.67
C SER A 422 -2.54 -15.96 -6.50
N ILE A 423 -2.09 -16.28 -5.28
CA ILE A 423 -2.47 -15.55 -4.06
C ILE A 423 -1.88 -14.14 -4.08
N GLY A 424 -0.64 -13.97 -4.52
CA GLY A 424 -0.04 -12.63 -4.63
C GLY A 424 -0.81 -11.72 -5.60
N ASN A 425 -1.30 -12.27 -6.71
CA ASN A 425 -2.16 -11.51 -7.62
C ASN A 425 -3.50 -11.19 -6.96
N LEU A 426 -4.10 -12.15 -6.24
CA LEU A 426 -5.34 -11.90 -5.51
C LEU A 426 -5.19 -10.75 -4.49
N GLU A 427 -4.11 -10.74 -3.72
CA GLU A 427 -3.84 -9.69 -2.73
C GLU A 427 -3.71 -8.31 -3.40
N ASN A 428 -3.03 -8.23 -4.54
CA ASN A 428 -2.97 -7.01 -5.35
C ASN A 428 -4.36 -6.57 -5.88
N LEU A 429 -5.26 -7.52 -6.16
CA LEU A 429 -6.59 -7.25 -6.70
C LEU A 429 -7.58 -6.72 -5.66
N ILE A 430 -7.36 -6.99 -4.37
CA ILE A 430 -8.28 -6.58 -3.29
C ILE A 430 -8.20 -5.07 -3.01
N HIS A 431 -7.16 -4.39 -3.49
CA HIS A 431 -7.06 -2.94 -3.40
C HIS A 431 -8.13 -2.23 -4.26
N SER A 432 -8.70 -1.14 -3.73
CA SER A 432 -9.81 -0.39 -4.37
C SER A 432 -9.48 0.12 -5.77
N ASP A 433 -8.20 0.40 -6.04
CA ASP A 433 -7.76 0.92 -7.33
C ASP A 433 -7.77 -0.18 -8.41
N SER A 434 -7.58 -1.45 -8.03
CA SER A 434 -7.58 -2.62 -8.92
C SER A 434 -8.97 -2.91 -9.50
N LEU A 435 -10.04 -2.62 -8.76
CA LEU A 435 -11.42 -2.70 -9.25
C LEU A 435 -11.67 -1.70 -10.38
N ARG A 436 -11.24 -0.44 -10.21
CA ARG A 436 -11.36 0.59 -11.26
C ARG A 436 -10.57 0.20 -12.52
N ILE A 437 -9.37 -0.34 -12.35
CA ILE A 437 -8.56 -0.86 -13.47
C ILE A 437 -9.27 -2.01 -14.18
N SER A 438 -9.79 -2.98 -13.41
CA SER A 438 -10.52 -4.13 -13.95
C SER A 438 -11.79 -3.70 -14.70
N ASP A 439 -12.55 -2.74 -14.17
CA ASP A 439 -13.75 -2.21 -14.81
C ASP A 439 -13.42 -1.47 -16.11
N GLY A 440 -12.34 -0.67 -16.11
CA GLY A 440 -11.83 -0.02 -17.32
C GLY A 440 -11.47 -1.03 -18.42
N ILE A 441 -10.75 -2.11 -18.07
CA ILE A 441 -10.39 -3.19 -19.00
C ILE A 441 -11.63 -3.95 -19.46
N ASN A 442 -12.56 -4.30 -18.56
CA ASN A 442 -13.79 -5.01 -18.91
C ASN A 442 -14.64 -4.21 -19.90
N ASN A 443 -14.78 -2.90 -19.69
CA ASN A 443 -15.52 -2.03 -20.61
C ASN A 443 -14.91 -2.00 -22.02
N ILE A 444 -13.57 -2.04 -22.14
CA ILE A 444 -12.89 -2.17 -23.44
C ILE A 444 -13.35 -3.44 -24.16
N PHE A 445 -13.29 -4.60 -23.49
CA PHE A 445 -13.63 -5.89 -24.10
C PHE A 445 -15.12 -6.08 -24.39
N ASP A 446 -16.00 -5.54 -23.54
CA ASP A 446 -17.44 -5.78 -23.61
C ASP A 446 -18.17 -4.78 -24.54
N ARG A 447 -17.69 -3.54 -24.64
CA ARG A 447 -18.37 -2.46 -25.39
C ARG A 447 -17.57 -1.91 -26.57
N GLY A 448 -16.30 -2.30 -26.72
CA GLY A 448 -15.42 -1.78 -27.77
C GLY A 448 -15.11 -0.29 -27.66
N VAL A 449 -15.44 0.33 -26.53
CA VAL A 449 -15.28 1.76 -26.26
C VAL A 449 -14.86 1.94 -24.81
N LEU A 450 -13.83 2.74 -24.57
CA LEU A 450 -13.50 3.25 -23.23
C LEU A 450 -14.58 4.27 -22.83
N THR A 451 -15.26 4.05 -21.70
CA THR A 451 -16.27 4.98 -21.18
C THR A 451 -15.64 6.26 -20.58
N GLU A 452 -14.37 6.20 -20.18
CA GLU A 452 -13.54 7.33 -19.74
C GLU A 452 -12.59 7.75 -20.88
N ASP A 453 -12.06 8.99 -20.86
CA ASP A 453 -11.02 9.41 -21.81
C ASP A 453 -9.78 8.50 -21.67
N ILE A 454 -9.26 8.00 -22.79
CA ILE A 454 -8.06 7.14 -22.84
C ILE A 454 -6.89 7.82 -22.13
N TYR A 455 -6.78 9.14 -22.25
CA TYR A 455 -5.74 9.92 -21.60
C TYR A 455 -5.94 9.97 -20.08
N GLU A 456 -7.17 10.14 -19.61
CA GLU A 456 -7.51 10.16 -18.18
C GLU A 456 -7.27 8.80 -17.51
N PHE A 457 -7.66 7.71 -18.16
CA PHE A 457 -7.38 6.35 -17.70
C PHE A 457 -5.87 6.05 -17.69
N SER A 458 -5.14 6.51 -18.71
CA SER A 458 -3.67 6.41 -18.74
C SER A 458 -3.03 7.18 -17.59
N ASP A 459 -3.49 8.42 -17.32
CA ASP A 459 -2.98 9.24 -16.22
C ASP A 459 -3.33 8.63 -14.86
N PHE A 460 -4.48 7.95 -14.73
CA PHE A 460 -4.84 7.21 -13.51
C PHE A 460 -3.91 6.01 -13.24
N ILE A 461 -3.55 5.23 -14.27
CA ILE A 461 -2.60 4.12 -14.17
C ILE A 461 -1.18 4.63 -13.85
N LEU A 462 -0.81 5.80 -14.38
CA LEU A 462 0.51 6.41 -14.18
C LEU A 462 0.66 7.18 -12.86
N LYS A 463 -0.45 7.55 -12.23
CA LYS A 463 -0.42 8.21 -10.92
C LYS A 463 0.06 7.21 -9.87
N ASP A 464 1.34 7.33 -9.52
CA ASP A 464 1.98 6.62 -8.41
C ASP A 464 1.18 6.83 -7.13
N THR A 465 0.46 5.80 -6.70
CA THR A 465 0.08 5.67 -5.30
C THR A 465 1.24 4.99 -4.59
N VAL A 466 1.62 5.53 -3.43
CA VAL A 466 2.76 5.04 -2.65
C VAL A 466 2.66 3.52 -2.49
N GLY A 467 3.67 2.77 -2.95
CA GLY A 467 3.74 1.31 -2.74
C GLY A 467 2.84 0.44 -3.63
N LEU A 468 2.13 0.99 -4.62
CA LEU A 468 1.34 0.23 -5.60
C LEU A 468 1.79 0.57 -7.02
N ASP A 469 2.43 -0.39 -7.70
CA ASP A 469 2.66 -0.26 -9.14
C ASP A 469 1.36 -0.58 -9.89
N LYS A 470 0.51 0.45 -10.03
CA LYS A 470 -0.75 0.35 -10.78
C LYS A 470 -0.54 -0.10 -12.22
N PHE A 471 0.63 0.18 -12.80
CA PHE A 471 0.97 -0.30 -14.12
C PHE A 471 1.21 -1.82 -14.13
N GLU A 472 1.92 -2.39 -13.13
CA GLU A 472 2.00 -3.85 -12.99
C GLU A 472 0.59 -4.46 -12.87
N ILE A 473 -0.25 -3.92 -11.99
CA ILE A 473 -1.62 -4.40 -11.78
C ILE A 473 -2.44 -4.35 -13.09
N PHE A 474 -2.37 -3.23 -13.82
CA PHE A 474 -3.00 -3.08 -15.12
C PHE A 474 -2.52 -4.15 -16.12
N THR A 475 -1.21 -4.36 -16.25
CA THR A 475 -0.67 -5.34 -17.18
C THR A 475 -1.10 -6.77 -16.83
N ASP A 476 -1.11 -7.12 -15.54
CA ASP A 476 -1.47 -8.46 -15.09
C ASP A 476 -2.96 -8.76 -15.29
N ILE A 477 -3.86 -7.82 -14.94
CA ILE A 477 -5.30 -7.94 -15.22
C ILE A 477 -5.54 -8.05 -16.73
N LEU A 478 -4.85 -7.21 -17.51
CA LEU A 478 -5.02 -7.20 -18.96
C LEU A 478 -4.61 -8.54 -19.59
N ILE A 479 -3.45 -9.07 -19.23
CA ILE A 479 -2.97 -10.36 -19.73
C ILE A 479 -3.96 -11.48 -19.36
N SER A 480 -4.47 -11.48 -18.13
CA SER A 480 -5.49 -12.44 -17.71
C SER A 480 -6.76 -12.35 -18.57
N LYS A 481 -7.24 -11.12 -18.81
CA LYS A 481 -8.45 -10.88 -19.62
C LYS A 481 -8.26 -11.29 -21.08
N ILE A 482 -7.13 -10.96 -21.71
CA ILE A 482 -6.80 -11.39 -23.07
C ILE A 482 -6.81 -12.93 -23.17
N ASN A 483 -6.16 -13.61 -22.22
CA ASN A 483 -6.10 -15.08 -22.22
C ASN A 483 -7.49 -15.71 -22.01
N SER A 484 -8.31 -15.14 -21.12
CA SER A 484 -9.70 -15.57 -20.91
C SER A 484 -10.56 -15.36 -22.16
N TYR A 485 -10.40 -14.22 -22.84
CA TYR A 485 -11.09 -13.91 -24.09
C TYR A 485 -10.75 -14.91 -25.20
N ILE A 486 -9.46 -15.21 -25.39
CA ILE A 486 -9.00 -16.21 -26.37
C ILE A 486 -9.56 -17.60 -26.05
N LYS A 487 -9.49 -18.03 -24.78
CA LYS A 487 -10.03 -19.34 -24.35
C LYS A 487 -11.53 -19.46 -24.62
N LYS A 488 -12.31 -18.44 -24.28
CA LYS A 488 -13.77 -18.43 -24.55
C LYS A 488 -14.06 -18.55 -26.04
N ARG A 489 -13.33 -17.86 -26.91
CA ARG A 489 -13.59 -17.93 -28.37
C ARG A 489 -13.10 -19.22 -29.01
N ALA A 490 -12.01 -19.79 -28.52
CA ALA A 490 -11.53 -21.10 -28.98
C ALA A 490 -12.58 -22.22 -28.78
N SER A 491 -13.49 -22.09 -27.82
CA SER A 491 -14.60 -23.04 -27.65
C SER A 491 -15.80 -22.85 -28.60
N TYR A 492 -15.90 -21.75 -29.36
CA TYR A 492 -17.12 -21.43 -30.14
C TYR A 492 -16.94 -21.37 -31.68
N SER A 493 -15.73 -21.34 -32.24
CA SER A 493 -15.54 -21.14 -33.70
C SER A 493 -15.00 -22.39 -34.43
N ASN A 494 -15.69 -22.83 -35.48
CA ASN A 494 -15.21 -23.91 -36.39
C ASN A 494 -14.14 -23.44 -37.41
N ASP A 495 -13.99 -22.14 -37.65
CA ASP A 495 -12.90 -21.56 -38.48
C ASP A 495 -11.68 -21.22 -37.61
N PHE A 496 -10.91 -22.25 -37.26
CA PHE A 496 -9.94 -22.23 -36.17
C PHE A 496 -8.59 -21.54 -36.46
N LYS A 497 -8.20 -21.33 -37.73
CA LYS A 497 -6.80 -20.99 -38.09
C LYS A 497 -6.53 -19.49 -38.28
N ASP A 498 -7.19 -18.85 -39.24
CA ASP A 498 -6.74 -17.54 -39.75
C ASP A 498 -7.10 -16.37 -38.82
N TYR A 499 -8.24 -16.49 -38.14
CA TYR A 499 -8.70 -15.52 -37.16
C TYR A 499 -7.87 -15.54 -35.87
N ASN A 500 -7.65 -16.74 -35.33
CA ASN A 500 -6.87 -16.95 -34.13
C ASN A 500 -5.41 -16.54 -34.35
N GLU A 501 -4.84 -16.74 -35.54
CA GLU A 501 -3.47 -16.29 -35.85
C GLU A 501 -3.32 -14.76 -35.73
N LYS A 502 -4.32 -13.98 -36.15
CA LYS A 502 -4.32 -12.51 -35.99
C LYS A 502 -4.44 -12.11 -34.53
N VAL A 503 -5.33 -12.74 -33.76
CA VAL A 503 -5.50 -12.47 -32.33
C VAL A 503 -4.25 -12.86 -31.53
N PHE A 504 -3.62 -13.99 -31.86
CA PHE A 504 -2.35 -14.42 -31.26
C PHE A 504 -1.21 -13.45 -31.59
N LYS A 505 -1.08 -12.98 -32.84
CA LYS A 505 -0.09 -11.96 -33.21
C LYS A 505 -0.26 -10.66 -32.43
N ILE A 506 -1.50 -10.21 -32.22
CA ILE A 506 -1.74 -8.98 -31.44
C ILE A 506 -1.48 -9.20 -29.95
N ARG A 507 -1.85 -10.36 -29.38
CA ARG A 507 -1.47 -10.74 -28.01
C ARG A 507 0.05 -10.72 -27.84
N ASP A 508 0.78 -11.35 -28.76
CA ASP A 508 2.24 -11.46 -28.68
C ASP A 508 2.89 -10.07 -28.79
N SER A 509 2.36 -9.20 -29.66
CA SER A 509 2.77 -7.78 -29.71
C SER A 509 2.51 -7.02 -28.39
N ILE A 510 1.37 -7.25 -27.73
CA ILE A 510 1.07 -6.65 -26.42
C ILE A 510 2.02 -7.18 -25.35
N LEU A 511 2.27 -8.49 -25.33
CA LEU A 511 3.21 -9.11 -24.39
C LEU A 511 4.63 -8.61 -24.61
N ASP A 512 5.06 -8.41 -25.85
CA ASP A 512 6.36 -7.85 -26.19
C ASP A 512 6.48 -6.41 -25.68
N LEU A 513 5.46 -5.56 -25.92
CA LEU A 513 5.43 -4.19 -25.40
C LEU A 513 5.53 -4.14 -23.87
N ILE A 514 4.77 -5.00 -23.17
CA ILE A 514 4.82 -5.11 -21.70
C ILE A 514 6.22 -5.59 -21.27
N SER A 515 6.79 -6.56 -21.98
CA SER A 515 8.11 -7.11 -21.64
C SER A 515 9.23 -6.10 -21.86
N GLN A 516 9.13 -5.28 -22.90
CA GLN A 516 10.08 -4.20 -23.20
C GLN A 516 9.95 -3.07 -22.18
N GLU A 517 8.73 -2.72 -21.76
CA GLU A 517 8.55 -1.77 -20.67
C GLU A 517 9.16 -2.30 -19.37
N ARG A 518 8.87 -3.55 -18.98
CA ARG A 518 9.40 -4.14 -17.73
C ARG A 518 10.93 -4.18 -17.70
N VAL A 519 11.59 -4.35 -18.85
CA VAL A 519 13.05 -4.44 -18.96
C VAL A 519 13.72 -3.07 -19.13
N TYR A 520 13.10 -2.15 -19.87
CA TYR A 520 13.73 -0.89 -20.29
C TYR A 520 13.10 0.37 -19.66
N LYS A 521 12.06 0.22 -18.82
CA LYS A 521 11.23 1.31 -18.25
C LYS A 521 10.95 2.41 -19.28
N LEU A 522 10.41 2.00 -20.44
CA LEU A 522 9.98 2.91 -21.53
C LEU A 522 8.89 3.88 -21.03
N ASN A 523 8.52 4.87 -21.84
CA ASN A 523 7.46 5.82 -21.48
C ASN A 523 6.14 5.06 -21.23
N LYS A 524 5.81 4.82 -19.95
CA LYS A 524 4.64 4.05 -19.50
C LYS A 524 3.34 4.56 -20.13
N LYS A 525 3.20 5.88 -20.34
CA LYS A 525 2.04 6.48 -21.01
C LYS A 525 1.90 6.00 -22.44
N GLN A 526 2.99 6.05 -23.20
CA GLN A 526 3.00 5.61 -24.59
C GLN A 526 2.78 4.09 -24.72
N THR A 527 3.28 3.31 -23.76
CA THR A 527 3.03 1.87 -23.67
C THR A 527 1.55 1.58 -23.44
N ILE A 528 0.90 2.24 -22.48
CA ILE A 528 -0.54 2.09 -22.21
C ILE A 528 -1.36 2.43 -23.47
N LEU A 529 -1.07 3.56 -24.12
CA LEU A 529 -1.78 3.98 -25.34
C LEU A 529 -1.62 2.97 -26.48
N SER A 530 -0.41 2.45 -26.68
CA SER A 530 -0.12 1.43 -27.71
C SER A 530 -0.85 0.11 -27.42
N ILE A 531 -0.90 -0.30 -26.15
CA ILE A 531 -1.64 -1.47 -25.70
C ILE A 531 -3.13 -1.30 -25.98
N ILE A 532 -3.72 -0.17 -25.60
CA ILE A 532 -5.15 0.13 -25.83
C ILE A 532 -5.47 0.15 -27.33
N SER A 533 -4.62 0.75 -28.17
CA SER A 533 -4.78 0.74 -29.62
C SER A 533 -4.73 -0.68 -30.22
N ASN A 534 -3.87 -1.55 -29.68
CA ASN A 534 -3.81 -2.94 -30.12
C ASN A 534 -5.02 -3.76 -29.64
N LEU A 535 -5.58 -3.46 -28.45
CA LEU A 535 -6.82 -4.07 -27.97
C LEU A 535 -8.02 -3.69 -28.86
N ASP A 536 -8.10 -2.43 -29.30
CA ASP A 536 -9.12 -1.97 -30.25
C ASP A 536 -9.06 -2.77 -31.57
N LYS A 537 -7.86 -3.14 -32.05
CA LYS A 537 -7.71 -4.03 -33.20
C LYS A 537 -8.24 -5.45 -32.93
N ILE A 538 -8.05 -6.00 -31.73
CA ILE A 538 -8.61 -7.32 -31.35
C ILE A 538 -10.14 -7.27 -31.36
N ILE A 539 -10.74 -6.16 -30.91
CA ILE A 539 -12.19 -5.99 -30.85
C ILE A 539 -12.79 -5.69 -32.22
N LYS A 540 -12.13 -4.90 -33.08
CA LYS A 540 -12.56 -4.65 -34.46
C LYS A 540 -12.42 -5.84 -35.41
N LEU A 541 -11.73 -6.89 -34.97
CA LEU A 541 -11.76 -8.18 -35.63
C LEU A 541 -13.07 -8.95 -35.31
N GLN A 542 -13.94 -8.49 -34.41
CA GLN A 542 -15.30 -9.05 -34.27
C GLN A 542 -16.08 -8.95 -35.57
#